data_AF-Q5F6L3-F1
#
_entry.id   AF-Q5F6L3-F1
#
_cell.length_a   1.000
_cell.length_b   1.000
_cell.length_c   1.000
_cell.angle_alpha   90.00
_cell.angle_beta   90.00
_cell.angle_gamma   90.00
#
_symmetry.space_group_name_H-M   'P 1'
#
loop_
_entity.id
_entity.type
_entity.pdbx_description
1 polymer ?
#
loop_
_entity_poly.entity_id
_entity_poly.type
_entity_poly.pdbx_seq_one_letter_code
_entity_poly.pdbx_strand_id
1 'polypeptide(L)' 'MKSRRFFKALLLIAALVGAFYAGMRTQAYLYEDLCLDLGGGKNPGSYPICVIGKVPAR' A
#
# COMPACT_ATOMS: atom_id res chain seq x y z
N MET A 1 24.77 -21.44 -21.71
CA MET A 1 23.85 -21.67 -20.57
C MET A 1 23.78 -20.51 -19.55
N LYS A 2 24.83 -19.69 -19.36
CA LYS A 2 24.88 -18.62 -18.33
C LYS A 2 23.87 -17.48 -18.52
N SER A 3 23.68 -17.02 -19.77
CA SER A 3 22.75 -15.91 -20.11
C SER A 3 21.28 -16.24 -19.77
N ARG A 4 20.80 -17.45 -20.08
CA ARG A 4 19.41 -17.86 -19.75
C ARG A 4 19.13 -17.84 -18.25
N ARG A 5 20.09 -18.25 -17.41
CA ARG A 5 19.94 -18.19 -15.94
C ARG A 5 19.86 -16.75 -15.44
N PHE A 6 20.70 -15.87 -15.99
CA PHE A 6 20.69 -14.45 -15.66
C PHE A 6 19.37 -13.78 -16.03
N PHE A 7 18.86 -14.03 -17.25
CA PHE A 7 17.56 -13.50 -17.68
C PHE A 7 16.41 -13.97 -16.79
N LYS A 8 16.39 -15.26 -16.41
CA LYS A 8 15.41 -15.79 -15.44
C LYS A 8 15.51 -15.09 -14.08
N ALA A 9 16.72 -14.85 -13.58
CA ALA A 9 16.93 -14.14 -12.33
C ALA A 9 16.41 -12.70 -12.41
N LEU A 10 16.67 -11.99 -13.51
CA LEU A 10 16.14 -10.64 -13.73
C LEU A 10 14.60 -10.62 -13.78
N LEU A 11 13.98 -11.58 -14.47
CA LEU A 11 12.52 -11.70 -14.50
C LEU A 11 11.93 -11.97 -13.10
N LEU A 12 12.56 -12.84 -12.31
CA LEU A 12 12.12 -13.10 -10.93
C LEU A 12 12.27 -11.86 -10.05
N ILE A 13 13.38 -11.13 -10.16
CA ILE A 13 13.58 -9.88 -9.40
C ILE A 13 12.53 -8.84 -9.80
N ALA A 14 12.28 -8.67 -11.11
CA ALA A 14 11.25 -7.76 -11.59
C ALA A 14 9.84 -8.16 -11.08
N ALA A 15 9.51 -9.45 -11.08
CA ALA A 15 8.26 -9.96 -10.53
C ALA A 15 8.15 -9.72 -9.02
N LEU A 16 9.22 -9.94 -8.26
CA LEU A 16 9.26 -9.68 -6.81
C LEU A 16 9.07 -8.20 -6.48
N VAL A 17 9.78 -7.31 -7.18
CA VAL A 17 9.65 -5.86 -7.01
C VAL A 17 8.25 -5.40 -7.40
N GLY A 18 7.71 -5.92 -8.50
CA GLY A 18 6.34 -5.64 -8.94
C GLY A 18 5.29 -6.08 -7.93
N ALA A 19 5.41 -7.30 -7.39
CA ALA A 19 4.50 -7.82 -6.36
C ALA A 19 4.60 -7.01 -5.06
N PHE A 20 5.81 -6.63 -4.64
CA PHE A 20 6.02 -5.78 -3.47
C PHE A 20 5.39 -4.39 -3.65
N TYR A 21 5.61 -3.75 -4.79
CA TYR A 21 5.01 -2.46 -5.10
C TYR A 21 3.48 -2.52 -5.15
N ALA A 22 2.91 -3.53 -5.82
CA ALA A 22 1.48 -3.76 -5.86
C ALA A 22 0.91 -3.96 -4.44
N GLY A 23 1.57 -4.79 -3.63
CA GLY A 23 1.18 -5.01 -2.23
C GLY A 23 1.17 -3.74 -1.40
N MET A 24 2.20 -2.90 -1.48
CA MET A 24 2.23 -1.61 -0.79
C MET A 24 1.09 -0.68 -1.22
N ARG A 25 0.77 -0.63 -2.52
CA ARG A 25 -0.34 0.17 -3.05
C ARG A 25 -1.70 -0.33 -2.57
N THR A 26 -1.90 -1.65 -2.57
CA THR A 26 -3.13 -2.27 -2.04
C THR A 26 -3.26 -2.03 -0.54
N GLN A 27 -2.17 -2.14 0.23
CA GLN A 27 -2.19 -1.87 1.67
C GLN A 27 -2.56 -0.41 1.95
N ALA A 28 -2.00 0.54 1.21
CA ALA A 28 -2.37 1.96 1.34
C ALA A 28 -3.85 2.21 0.99
N TYR A 29 -4.36 1.57 -0.06
CA TYR A 29 -5.78 1.66 -0.44
C TYR A 29 -6.71 1.12 0.65
N LEU A 30 -6.45 -0.10 1.15
CA LEU A 30 -7.24 -0.71 2.21
C LEU A 30 -7.17 0.08 3.54
N TYR A 31 -6.01 0.68 3.84
CA TYR A 31 -5.86 1.54 5.01
C TYR A 31 -6.73 2.80 4.90
N GLU A 32 -6.75 3.44 3.73
CA GLU A 32 -7.59 4.61 3.47
C GLU A 32 -9.08 4.26 3.51
N ASP A 33 -9.46 3.12 2.92
CA ASP A 33 -10.83 2.60 2.92
C ASP A 33 -11.34 2.35 4.35
N LEU A 34 -10.59 1.57 5.13
CA LEU A 34 -10.89 1.33 6.55
C LEU A 34 -10.95 2.62 7.36
N CYS A 35 -10.09 3.60 7.05
CA CYS A 35 -10.11 4.88 7.72
C CYS A 35 -11.44 5.62 7.51
N LEU A 36 -11.91 5.65 6.27
CA LEU A 36 -13.17 6.30 5.91
C LEU A 36 -14.38 5.56 6.52
N ASP A 37 -14.35 4.22 6.55
CA ASP A 37 -15.40 3.40 7.18
C ASP A 37 -15.54 3.69 8.68
N LEU A 38 -14.43 3.99 9.36
CA LEU A 38 -14.41 4.38 10.78
C LEU A 38 -14.82 5.85 11.01
N GLY A 39 -15.25 6.57 9.97
CA GLY A 39 -15.57 8.00 10.01
C GLY A 39 -14.33 8.89 10.17
N GLY A 40 -13.14 8.34 9.90
CA GLY A 40 -11.89 9.07 9.89
C GLY A 40 -11.65 9.80 8.58
N GLY A 41 -10.55 10.53 8.54
CA GLY A 41 -10.08 11.21 7.34
C GLY A 41 -8.57 11.40 7.34
N LYS A 42 -8.06 11.95 6.24
CA LYS A 42 -6.65 12.32 6.13
C LYS A 42 -6.38 13.55 6.98
N ASN A 43 -5.31 13.50 7.77
CA ASN A 43 -4.81 14.68 8.46
C ASN A 43 -4.41 15.76 7.42
N PRO A 44 -4.74 17.06 7.63
CA PRO A 44 -4.08 18.14 6.89
C PRO A 44 -2.55 17.98 6.91
N GLY A 45 -1.90 18.29 5.79
CA GLY A 45 -0.46 18.10 5.60
C GLY A 45 -0.05 16.82 4.87
N SER A 46 -1.01 16.04 4.35
CA SER A 46 -0.76 14.86 3.51
C SER A 46 0.00 13.72 4.19
N TYR A 47 -0.09 13.63 5.52
CA TYR A 47 0.44 12.49 6.26
C TYR A 47 -0.46 11.26 6.06
N PRO A 48 0.10 10.06 5.84
CA PRO A 48 -0.66 8.82 5.63
C PRO A 48 -1.17 8.25 6.96
N ILE A 49 -1.76 9.10 7.81
CA ILE A 49 -2.28 8.73 9.12
C ILE A 49 -3.77 8.98 9.10
N CYS A 50 -4.54 7.95 9.45
CA CYS A 50 -5.96 8.04 9.70
C CYS A 50 -6.21 8.81 11.00
N VAL A 51 -6.96 9.91 10.90
CA VAL A 51 -7.45 10.65 12.05
C VAL A 51 -8.93 10.35 12.19
N ILE A 52 -9.30 9.60 13.23
CA ILE A 52 -10.69 9.38 13.58
C ILE A 52 -11.17 10.64 14.32
N GLY A 53 -12.05 11.42 13.69
CA GLY A 53 -12.71 12.51 14.38
C GLY A 53 -13.45 11.94 15.58
N LYS A 54 -13.32 12.55 16.76
CA LYS A 54 -14.20 12.21 17.89
C LYS A 54 -15.61 12.64 17.50
N VAL A 55 -16.34 11.78 16.80
CA VAL A 55 -17.80 11.89 16.74
C VAL A 55 -18.26 11.60 18.17
N PRO A 56 -18.86 12.55 18.89
CA PRO A 56 -19.52 12.19 20.14
C PRO A 56 -20.55 11.13 19.75
N ALA A 57 -20.42 9.92 20.30
CA ALA A 57 -21.52 8.98 20.29
C ALA A 57 -22.74 9.76 20.76
N ARG A 58 -23.80 9.78 19.93
CA ARG A 58 -25.02 10.53 20.22
C ARG A 58 -25.48 10.34 21.65
#